data_AF-A0A7S1ZIA4-F1
#
_entry.id   AF-A0A7S1ZIA4-F1
#
_cell.length_a   1.000
_cell.length_b   1.000
_cell.length_c   1.000
_cell.angle_alpha   90.00
_cell.angle_beta   90.00
_cell.angle_gamma   90.00
#
_symmetry.space_group_name_H-M   'P 1'
#
loop_
_entity.id
_entity.type
_entity.pdbx_description
1 polymer ?
#
loop_
_entity_poly.entity_id
_entity_poly.type
_entity_poly.pdbx_seq_one_letter_code
_entity_poly.pdbx_strand_id
1 'polypeptide(L)'
;CEAQGFFAQSSVSSVLYNGSLAIYFYLVIVKGWSQTKLDRSKIEVPMHAIAILWGLLTSSVSLGLGLINPIGWDCWISAVPIGCKESWLNGGQTTCIRGDNANLYQWIFFYAPLWLVILCVTIIMGAIVCHFRNRDAKNKRYGEASYRKSKFLIPLQKQSSLYVFSFYFVWIFPTILRIHELVSDVVYYEFVLLSAIFVPTQGFLNMIVYLSPRYQKIREKKRLMRLRSKQQIGEQSYKNASKQQIGGQSDKNVHDSFLDKIKRWKSVTAKENSSREGCSTTATPPPTEENDSPLRVTEQNDEAPTKRGGSTRVHALQLSIRFVLEDIKEAAVERDDVLFEEDECDEIFQEENGANLEEEGSAEMLHSSGSGASFRKNGKCTIANNPDSSPLFNDA
;
A
#
# COMPACT_ATOMS: atom_id res chain seq x y z
N CYS A 1 -7.27 5.42 37.03
CA CYS A 1 -6.14 5.94 36.24
C CYS A 1 -5.19 4.82 35.84
N GLU A 2 -4.61 4.08 36.80
CA GLU A 2 -3.68 2.97 36.53
C GLU A 2 -4.21 1.94 35.53
N ALA A 3 -5.43 1.44 35.73
CA ALA A 3 -6.05 0.50 34.79
C ALA A 3 -6.19 1.08 33.37
N GLN A 4 -6.64 2.34 33.23
CA GLN A 4 -6.75 3.00 31.94
C GLN A 4 -5.38 3.14 31.26
N GLY A 5 -4.37 3.62 31.98
CA GLY A 5 -3.03 3.80 31.42
C GLY A 5 -2.33 2.49 31.10
N PHE A 6 -2.63 1.42 31.83
CA PHE A 6 -2.14 0.07 31.51
C PHE A 6 -2.65 -0.39 30.14
N PHE A 7 -3.96 -0.27 29.88
CA PHE A 7 -4.52 -0.64 28.58
C PHE A 7 -4.13 0.33 27.46
N ALA A 8 -4.02 1.62 27.77
CA ALA A 8 -3.52 2.62 26.82
C ALA A 8 -2.08 2.30 26.40
N GLN A 9 -1.19 1.98 27.35
CA GLN A 9 0.18 1.58 27.04
C GLN A 9 0.25 0.24 26.30
N SER A 10 -0.62 -0.71 26.66
CA SER A 10 -0.69 -2.03 26.00
C SER A 10 -1.10 -1.90 24.53
N SER A 11 -1.76 -0.80 24.15
CA SER A 11 -2.16 -0.54 22.76
C SER A 11 -0.96 -0.41 21.80
N VAL A 12 0.27 -0.22 22.30
CA VAL A 12 1.49 -0.22 21.45
C VAL A 12 1.65 -1.54 20.69
N SER A 13 1.08 -2.65 21.19
CA SER A 13 0.99 -3.93 20.47
C SER A 13 0.30 -3.77 19.11
N SER A 14 -0.69 -2.89 18.99
CA SER A 14 -1.37 -2.64 17.72
C SER A 14 -0.44 -2.07 16.64
N VAL A 15 0.52 -1.23 17.04
CA VAL A 15 1.51 -0.69 16.11
C VAL A 15 2.48 -1.77 15.69
N LEU A 16 2.99 -2.58 16.61
CA LEU A 16 3.84 -3.72 16.29
C LEU A 16 3.13 -4.69 15.32
N TYR A 17 1.82 -4.93 15.50
CA TYR A 17 1.02 -5.71 14.56
C TYR A 17 0.96 -5.12 13.15
N ASN A 18 0.95 -3.79 13.00
CA ASN A 18 1.04 -3.16 11.69
C ASN A 18 2.39 -3.43 11.01
N GLY A 19 3.47 -3.48 11.80
CA GLY A 19 4.79 -3.93 11.32
C GLY A 19 4.76 -5.39 10.90
N SER A 20 4.19 -6.26 11.73
CA SER A 20 4.00 -7.68 11.43
C SER A 20 3.23 -7.88 10.12
N LEU A 21 2.12 -7.16 9.93
CA LEU A 21 1.32 -7.24 8.72
C LEU A 21 2.10 -6.81 7.47
N ALA A 22 2.95 -5.78 7.57
CA ALA A 22 3.81 -5.37 6.46
C ALA A 22 4.82 -6.48 6.09
N ILE A 23 5.44 -7.13 7.09
CA ILE A 23 6.34 -8.26 6.88
C ILE A 23 5.59 -9.41 6.19
N TYR A 24 4.38 -9.75 6.67
CA TYR A 24 3.54 -10.77 6.04
C TYR A 24 3.29 -10.45 4.56
N PHE A 25 2.85 -9.23 4.24
CA PHE A 25 2.62 -8.82 2.85
C PHE A 25 3.88 -8.89 2.00
N TYR A 26 5.04 -8.54 2.53
CA TYR A 26 6.30 -8.66 1.82
C TYR A 26 6.65 -10.12 1.50
N LEU A 27 6.48 -11.04 2.45
CA LEU A 27 6.75 -12.46 2.23
C LEU A 27 5.81 -13.05 1.18
N VAL A 28 4.52 -12.74 1.23
CA VAL A 28 3.55 -13.23 0.25
C VAL A 28 3.80 -12.61 -1.13
N ILE A 29 3.90 -11.28 -1.23
CA ILE A 29 3.92 -10.57 -2.51
C ILE A 29 5.30 -10.62 -3.19
N VAL A 30 6.36 -10.33 -2.43
CA VAL A 30 7.72 -10.22 -2.99
C VAL A 30 8.38 -11.58 -3.04
N LYS A 31 8.30 -12.35 -1.94
CA LYS A 31 8.95 -13.66 -1.87
C LYS A 31 8.08 -14.80 -2.41
N GLY A 32 6.81 -14.55 -2.74
CA GLY A 32 5.92 -15.58 -3.29
C GLY A 32 5.74 -16.75 -2.32
N TRP A 33 5.77 -16.50 -1.01
CA TRP A 33 5.56 -17.58 -0.04
C TRP A 33 4.10 -18.06 -0.12
N SER A 34 3.93 -19.35 -0.32
CA SER A 34 2.63 -20.02 -0.20
C SER A 34 2.22 -20.15 1.27
N GLN A 35 0.92 -20.37 1.52
CA GLN A 35 0.40 -20.58 2.86
C GLN A 35 1.10 -21.75 3.57
N THR A 36 1.32 -22.86 2.84
CA THR A 36 2.05 -24.03 3.37
C THR A 36 3.47 -23.67 3.83
N LYS A 37 4.15 -22.76 3.12
CA LYS A 37 5.50 -22.31 3.48
C LYS A 37 5.47 -21.39 4.70
N LEU A 38 4.47 -20.51 4.79
CA LEU A 38 4.23 -19.68 5.97
C LEU A 38 3.98 -20.56 7.20
N ASP A 39 3.06 -21.52 7.11
CA ASP A 39 2.71 -22.45 8.18
C ASP A 39 3.93 -23.27 8.63
N ARG A 40 4.71 -23.79 7.67
CA ARG A 40 5.93 -24.56 7.95
C ARG A 40 7.01 -23.71 8.63
N SER A 41 7.11 -22.43 8.26
CA SER A 41 8.09 -21.50 8.84
C SER A 41 7.76 -21.08 10.27
N LYS A 42 6.50 -21.23 10.69
CA LYS A 42 5.99 -20.82 12.01
C LYS A 42 6.32 -19.36 12.35
N ILE A 43 6.42 -18.47 11.35
CA ILE A 43 6.77 -17.05 11.56
C ILE A 43 5.65 -16.26 12.24
N GLU A 44 4.40 -16.73 12.13
CA GLU A 44 3.24 -16.10 12.76
C GLU A 44 3.37 -16.06 14.29
N VAL A 45 3.73 -17.19 14.91
CA VAL A 45 3.85 -17.30 16.38
C VAL A 45 4.80 -16.25 16.99
N PRO A 46 6.06 -16.09 16.53
CA PRO A 46 6.94 -15.06 17.06
C PRO A 46 6.45 -13.64 16.76
N MET A 47 5.77 -13.40 15.62
CA MET A 47 5.21 -12.07 15.31
C MET A 47 4.12 -11.68 16.31
N HIS A 48 3.19 -12.59 16.63
CA HIS A 48 2.18 -12.36 17.66
C HIS A 48 2.81 -12.23 19.05
N ALA A 49 3.74 -13.13 19.39
CA ALA A 49 4.40 -13.12 20.68
C ALA A 49 5.14 -11.80 20.93
N ILE A 50 5.93 -11.31 19.96
CA ILE A 50 6.65 -10.03 20.10
C ILE A 50 5.68 -8.87 20.31
N ALA A 51 4.62 -8.78 19.50
CA ALA A 51 3.65 -7.69 19.60
C ALA A 51 2.94 -7.67 20.96
N ILE A 52 2.43 -8.82 21.43
CA ILE A 52 1.71 -8.95 22.70
C ILE A 52 2.65 -8.76 23.89
N LEU A 53 3.78 -9.48 23.89
CA LEU A 53 4.72 -9.44 25.01
C LEU A 53 5.28 -8.04 25.20
N TRP A 54 5.61 -7.31 24.14
CA TRP A 54 6.11 -5.93 24.27
C TRP A 54 5.08 -5.01 24.94
N GLY A 55 3.82 -5.04 24.49
CA GLY A 55 2.78 -4.20 25.07
C GLY A 55 2.46 -4.53 26.53
N LEU A 56 2.34 -5.82 26.85
CA LEU A 56 2.10 -6.26 28.23
C LEU A 56 3.29 -5.99 29.14
N LEU A 57 4.51 -6.24 28.67
CA LEU A 57 5.74 -6.01 29.43
C LEU A 57 5.91 -4.54 29.75
N THR A 58 5.87 -3.67 28.74
CA THR A 58 6.06 -2.21 28.94
C THR A 58 4.96 -1.61 29.82
N SER A 59 3.71 -2.09 29.70
CA SER A 59 2.60 -1.65 30.56
C SER A 59 2.77 -2.12 32.00
N SER A 60 3.20 -3.37 32.21
CA SER A 60 3.45 -3.92 33.55
C SER A 60 4.62 -3.23 34.24
N VAL A 61 5.71 -2.99 33.50
CA VAL A 61 6.87 -2.22 34.01
C VAL A 61 6.45 -0.79 34.33
N SER A 62 5.65 -0.15 33.48
CA SER A 62 5.16 1.22 33.73
C SER A 62 4.27 1.31 34.98
N LEU A 63 3.46 0.28 35.23
CA LEU A 63 2.65 0.18 36.45
C LEU A 63 3.54 -0.02 37.68
N GLY A 64 4.49 -0.96 37.63
CA GLY A 64 5.40 -1.26 38.76
C GLY A 64 6.32 -0.09 39.13
N LEU A 65 6.71 0.72 38.15
CA LEU A 65 7.49 1.94 38.35
C LEU A 65 6.64 3.16 38.75
N GLY A 66 5.31 3.02 38.85
CA GLY A 66 4.42 4.13 39.19
C GLY A 66 4.38 5.24 38.13
N LEU A 67 4.72 4.92 36.88
CA LEU A 67 4.79 5.90 35.78
C LEU A 67 3.41 6.33 35.26
N ILE A 68 2.37 5.52 35.49
CA ILE A 68 1.02 5.81 35.02
C ILE A 68 0.36 6.87 35.91
N ASN A 69 0.11 8.04 35.32
CA ASN A 69 -0.41 9.23 35.97
C ASN A 69 -1.37 10.00 35.05
N PRO A 70 -2.23 10.91 35.58
CA PRO A 70 -3.15 11.69 34.76
C PRO A 70 -2.41 12.81 34.01
N ILE A 71 -2.65 12.93 32.70
CA ILE A 71 -2.13 14.04 31.86
C ILE A 71 -3.22 15.05 31.45
N GLY A 72 -4.34 15.04 32.16
CA GLY A 72 -5.49 15.94 31.99
C GLY A 72 -6.73 15.23 31.47
N TRP A 73 -6.67 14.73 30.24
CA TRP A 73 -7.79 14.09 29.53
C TRP A 73 -7.75 12.55 29.50
N ASP A 74 -6.58 11.96 29.74
CA ASP A 74 -6.38 10.52 29.87
C ASP A 74 -5.31 10.20 30.92
N CYS A 75 -5.02 8.91 31.09
CA CYS A 75 -4.00 8.39 31.98
C CYS A 75 -2.92 7.70 31.18
N TRP A 76 -1.68 8.14 31.33
CA TRP A 76 -0.54 7.62 30.57
C TRP A 76 0.77 7.75 31.36
N ILE A 77 1.89 7.33 30.76
CA ILE A 77 3.23 7.49 31.31
C ILE A 77 3.48 8.99 31.45
N SER A 78 3.58 9.53 32.67
CA SER A 78 3.83 10.96 32.92
C SER A 78 4.31 11.21 34.34
N ALA A 79 4.96 12.35 34.57
CA ALA A 79 5.43 12.75 35.89
C ALA A 79 4.39 13.65 36.60
N VAL A 80 4.34 13.57 37.94
CA VAL A 80 3.43 14.37 38.78
C VAL A 80 4.22 15.08 39.88
N PRO A 81 4.00 16.41 40.10
CA PRO A 81 3.13 17.30 39.33
C PRO A 81 3.65 17.56 37.91
N ILE A 82 2.76 17.98 36.99
CA ILE A 82 3.14 18.33 35.61
C ILE A 82 4.20 19.45 35.67
N GLY A 83 5.32 19.27 34.96
CA GLY A 83 6.45 20.20 34.97
C GLY A 83 7.42 20.03 36.14
N CYS A 84 7.33 18.93 36.89
CA CYS A 84 8.36 18.60 37.87
C CYS A 84 9.70 18.26 37.19
N LYS A 85 10.80 18.55 37.88
CA LYS A 85 12.17 18.20 37.45
C LYS A 85 12.43 16.71 37.64
N GLU A 86 12.63 15.99 36.54
CA GLU A 86 13.00 14.56 36.54
C GLU A 86 14.50 14.36 36.85
N SER A 87 14.83 13.28 37.55
CA SER A 87 16.21 13.06 38.05
C SER A 87 17.25 12.87 36.93
N TRP A 88 16.89 12.28 35.79
CA TRP A 88 17.83 12.02 34.68
C TRP A 88 18.40 13.29 34.03
N LEU A 89 17.65 14.41 34.07
CA LEU A 89 18.10 15.71 33.56
C LEU A 89 18.76 16.59 34.64
N ASN A 90 18.52 16.28 35.92
CA ASN A 90 18.84 17.17 37.05
C ASN A 90 19.85 16.55 38.02
N GLY A 91 20.80 15.75 37.51
CA GLY A 91 21.90 15.19 38.30
C GLY A 91 21.43 14.31 39.47
N GLY A 92 20.32 13.59 39.30
CA GLY A 92 19.76 12.70 40.32
C GLY A 92 18.76 13.35 41.27
N GLN A 93 18.58 14.68 41.23
CA GLN A 93 17.58 15.35 42.07
C GLN A 93 16.22 15.36 41.37
N THR A 94 15.18 14.89 42.05
CA THR A 94 13.81 14.91 41.54
C THR A 94 12.91 15.75 42.44
N THR A 95 11.99 16.47 41.80
CA THR A 95 10.87 17.14 42.48
C THR A 95 9.54 16.45 42.21
N CYS A 96 9.57 15.35 41.45
CA CYS A 96 8.41 14.57 41.11
C CYS A 96 8.01 13.69 42.29
N ILE A 97 6.74 13.75 42.69
CA ILE A 97 6.17 12.88 43.73
C ILE A 97 6.00 11.46 43.18
N ARG A 98 5.68 11.37 41.88
CA ARG A 98 5.44 10.11 41.18
C ARG A 98 5.84 10.25 39.71
N GLY A 99 6.27 9.15 39.09
CA GLY A 99 6.65 9.14 37.68
C GLY A 99 8.01 9.78 37.38
N ASP A 100 8.99 9.63 38.27
CA ASP A 100 10.34 10.12 38.01
C ASP A 100 10.91 9.47 36.74
N ASN A 101 11.50 10.28 35.86
CA ASN A 101 11.99 9.87 34.53
C ASN A 101 10.90 9.45 33.53
N ALA A 102 9.64 9.85 33.73
CA ALA A 102 8.54 9.45 32.84
C ALA A 102 8.79 9.86 31.38
N ASN A 103 9.34 11.04 31.10
CA ASN A 103 9.65 11.48 29.73
C ASN A 103 10.62 10.51 29.03
N LEU A 104 11.68 10.08 29.72
CA LEU A 104 12.61 9.09 29.19
C LEU A 104 11.89 7.77 28.85
N TYR A 105 11.02 7.29 29.74
CA TYR A 105 10.28 6.06 29.50
C TYR A 105 9.21 6.18 28.40
N GLN A 106 8.59 7.34 28.20
CA GLN A 106 7.71 7.58 27.05
C GLN A 106 8.46 7.32 25.73
N TRP A 107 9.69 7.81 25.61
CA TRP A 107 10.52 7.58 24.44
C TRP A 107 10.89 6.11 24.26
N ILE A 108 11.39 5.47 25.32
CA ILE A 108 11.87 4.08 25.25
C ILE A 108 10.71 3.10 25.03
N PHE A 109 9.61 3.23 25.77
CA PHE A 109 8.52 2.24 25.75
C PHE A 109 7.51 2.45 24.64
N PHE A 110 7.39 3.68 24.12
CA PHE A 110 6.35 4.02 23.16
C PHE A 110 6.91 4.60 21.85
N TYR A 111 7.53 5.78 21.88
CA TYR A 111 7.87 6.50 20.63
C TYR A 111 8.99 5.84 19.83
N ALA A 112 10.04 5.31 20.46
CA ALA A 112 11.11 4.63 19.73
C ALA A 112 10.62 3.35 19.02
N PRO A 113 9.89 2.43 19.67
CA PRO A 113 9.25 1.30 18.99
C PRO A 113 8.28 1.73 17.89
N LEU A 114 7.44 2.74 18.14
CA LEU A 114 6.50 3.30 17.17
C LEU A 114 7.22 3.73 15.89
N TRP A 115 8.24 4.58 16.01
CA TRP A 115 8.98 5.12 14.87
C TRP A 115 9.80 4.04 14.15
N LEU A 116 10.40 3.10 14.90
CA LEU A 116 11.08 1.95 14.31
C LEU A 116 10.13 1.15 13.40
N VAL A 117 8.89 0.91 13.85
CA VAL A 117 7.87 0.23 13.04
C VAL A 117 7.48 1.08 11.84
N ILE A 118 7.21 2.37 11.99
CA ILE A 118 6.83 3.25 10.86
C ILE A 118 7.92 3.24 9.77
N LEU A 119 9.20 3.34 10.17
CA LEU A 119 10.33 3.27 9.24
C LEU A 119 10.44 1.89 8.59
N CYS A 120 10.32 0.81 9.37
CA CYS A 120 10.32 -0.55 8.85
C CYS A 120 9.21 -0.78 7.82
N VAL A 121 7.98 -0.40 8.14
CA VAL A 121 6.82 -0.47 7.23
C VAL A 121 7.06 0.36 5.97
N THR A 122 7.66 1.56 6.11
CA THR A 122 7.99 2.41 4.96
C THR A 122 8.99 1.74 4.03
N ILE A 123 10.07 1.15 4.57
CA ILE A 123 11.07 0.42 3.80
C ILE A 123 10.45 -0.79 3.11
N ILE A 124 9.65 -1.58 3.84
CA ILE A 124 9.00 -2.78 3.30
C ILE A 124 8.02 -2.42 2.18
N MET A 125 7.15 -1.44 2.38
CA MET A 125 6.19 -1.00 1.36
C MET A 125 6.93 -0.38 0.16
N GLY A 126 8.01 0.37 0.40
CA GLY A 126 8.90 0.85 -0.65
C GLY A 126 9.50 -0.29 -1.49
N ALA A 127 9.98 -1.36 -0.83
CA ALA A 127 10.50 -2.54 -1.49
C ALA A 127 9.43 -3.28 -2.31
N ILE A 128 8.20 -3.40 -1.79
CA ILE A 128 7.05 -3.96 -2.53
C ILE A 128 6.77 -3.14 -3.80
N VAL A 129 6.72 -1.81 -3.69
CA VAL A 129 6.48 -0.92 -4.84
C VAL A 129 7.60 -1.01 -5.86
N CYS A 130 8.87 -0.98 -5.43
CA CYS A 130 10.02 -1.14 -6.31
C CYS A 130 10.01 -2.49 -7.03
N HIS A 131 9.69 -3.56 -6.30
CA HIS A 131 9.56 -4.90 -6.87
C HIS A 131 8.46 -4.96 -7.95
N PHE A 132 7.31 -4.34 -7.72
CA PHE A 132 6.25 -4.27 -8.72
C PHE A 132 6.64 -3.47 -9.95
N ARG A 133 7.27 -2.31 -9.78
CA ARG A 133 7.73 -1.50 -10.93
C ARG A 133 8.74 -2.25 -11.78
N ASN A 134 9.63 -3.03 -11.15
CA ASN A 134 10.59 -3.87 -11.84
C ASN A 134 9.91 -5.03 -12.59
N ARG A 135 8.88 -5.65 -11.99
CA ARG A 135 8.07 -6.68 -12.67
C ARG A 135 7.29 -6.13 -13.84
N ASP A 136 6.67 -4.97 -13.70
CA ASP A 136 5.93 -4.32 -14.79
C ASP A 136 6.83 -3.95 -15.96
N ALA A 137 8.05 -3.46 -15.69
CA ALA A 137 9.04 -3.16 -16.73
C ALA A 137 9.45 -4.40 -17.52
N LYS A 138 9.56 -5.57 -16.87
CA LYS A 138 9.84 -6.85 -17.54
C LYS A 138 8.62 -7.39 -18.28
N ASN A 139 7.44 -7.32 -17.67
CA ASN A 139 6.18 -7.83 -18.24
C ASN A 139 5.77 -7.10 -19.52
N LYS A 140 6.11 -5.82 -19.68
CA LYS A 140 5.92 -5.09 -20.95
C LYS A 140 6.62 -5.74 -22.15
N ARG A 141 7.66 -6.56 -21.93
CA ARG A 141 8.37 -7.26 -23.00
C ARG A 141 7.68 -8.56 -23.45
N TYR A 142 6.81 -9.14 -22.62
CA TYR A 142 6.19 -10.45 -22.86
C TYR A 142 4.77 -10.38 -23.48
N GLY A 143 4.39 -9.23 -24.06
CA GLY A 143 3.15 -9.07 -24.81
C GLY A 143 1.88 -8.85 -23.98
N GLU A 144 0.74 -8.74 -24.67
CA GLU A 144 -0.55 -8.28 -24.13
C GLU A 144 -1.14 -9.17 -23.02
N ALA A 145 -0.83 -10.47 -23.01
CA ALA A 145 -1.30 -11.40 -21.98
C ALA A 145 -0.73 -11.04 -20.59
N SER A 146 0.58 -10.73 -20.53
CA SER A 146 1.25 -10.25 -19.32
C SER A 146 0.73 -8.88 -18.86
N TYR A 147 0.27 -8.04 -19.80
CA TYR A 147 -0.29 -6.73 -19.48
C TYR A 147 -1.61 -6.81 -18.70
N ARG A 148 -2.45 -7.83 -18.95
CA ARG A 148 -3.70 -8.02 -18.19
C ARG A 148 -3.42 -8.30 -16.70
N LYS A 149 -2.38 -9.07 -16.38
CA LYS A 149 -1.98 -9.40 -15.00
C LYS A 149 -1.45 -8.17 -14.24
N SER A 150 -0.75 -7.26 -14.93
CA SER A 150 -0.23 -6.00 -14.35
C SER A 150 -1.34 -5.04 -13.87
N LYS A 151 -2.51 -5.02 -14.54
CA LYS A 151 -3.61 -4.14 -14.13
C LYS A 151 -4.11 -4.39 -12.70
N PHE A 152 -3.96 -5.61 -12.18
CA PHE A 152 -4.32 -5.95 -10.81
C PHE A 152 -3.34 -5.37 -9.77
N LEU A 153 -2.11 -5.04 -10.16
CA LEU A 153 -1.03 -4.63 -9.26
C LEU A 153 -1.00 -3.12 -8.98
N ILE A 154 -1.49 -2.30 -9.92
CA ILE A 154 -1.54 -0.84 -9.77
C ILE A 154 -2.39 -0.39 -8.57
N PRO A 155 -3.61 -0.95 -8.32
CA PRO A 155 -4.38 -0.62 -7.14
C PRO A 155 -3.65 -0.92 -5.83
N LEU A 156 -2.90 -2.03 -5.78
CA LEU A 156 -2.14 -2.45 -4.61
C LEU A 156 -1.02 -1.47 -4.28
N GLN A 157 -0.29 -0.97 -5.28
CA GLN A 157 0.72 0.07 -5.09
C GLN A 157 0.13 1.33 -4.44
N LYS A 158 -1.03 1.79 -4.94
CA LYS A 158 -1.72 2.96 -4.38
C LYS A 158 -2.22 2.71 -2.97
N GLN A 159 -2.68 1.49 -2.68
CA GLN A 159 -3.10 1.09 -1.35
C GLN A 159 -1.93 1.13 -0.35
N SER A 160 -0.78 0.56 -0.73
CA SER A 160 0.43 0.59 0.09
C SER A 160 0.92 2.01 0.37
N SER A 161 0.90 2.91 -0.62
CA SER A 161 1.35 4.30 -0.40
C SER A 161 0.40 5.09 0.50
N LEU A 162 -0.92 4.93 0.33
CA LEU A 162 -1.92 5.57 1.19
C LEU A 162 -1.87 5.04 2.63
N TYR A 163 -1.57 3.75 2.80
CA TYR A 163 -1.38 3.13 4.11
C TYR A 163 -0.21 3.79 4.86
N VAL A 164 0.97 3.86 4.22
CA VAL A 164 2.17 4.50 4.81
C VAL A 164 1.91 5.98 5.11
N PHE A 165 1.30 6.70 4.16
CA PHE A 165 0.94 8.11 4.35
C PHE A 165 0.06 8.32 5.59
N SER A 166 -0.90 7.42 5.83
CA SER A 166 -1.81 7.52 6.99
C SER A 166 -1.06 7.45 8.32
N PHE A 167 0.02 6.66 8.44
CA PHE A 167 0.85 6.64 9.65
C PHE A 167 1.55 7.98 9.87
N TYR A 168 2.27 8.49 8.87
CA TYR A 168 2.97 9.76 9.01
C TYR A 168 2.01 10.91 9.33
N PHE A 169 0.87 10.94 8.64
CA PHE A 169 -0.13 11.99 8.80
C PHE A 169 -0.70 12.04 10.22
N VAL A 170 -0.96 10.88 10.84
CA VAL A 170 -1.50 10.82 12.20
C VAL A 170 -0.43 11.07 13.26
N TRP A 171 0.77 10.52 13.08
CA TRP A 171 1.81 10.52 14.12
C TRP A 171 2.72 11.75 14.12
N ILE A 172 2.62 12.63 13.12
CA ILE A 172 3.43 13.84 13.06
C ILE A 172 3.14 14.80 14.23
N PHE A 173 1.86 15.06 14.56
CA PHE A 173 1.51 16.01 15.62
C PHE A 173 1.90 15.53 17.02
N PRO A 174 1.59 14.28 17.43
CA PRO A 174 2.06 13.76 18.72
C PRO A 174 3.58 13.76 18.83
N THR A 175 4.30 13.54 17.72
CA THR A 175 5.77 13.53 17.74
C THR A 175 6.34 14.94 17.87
N ILE A 176 5.80 15.92 17.13
CA ILE A 176 6.21 17.33 17.27
C ILE A 176 5.96 17.80 18.71
N LEU A 177 4.80 17.47 19.29
CA LEU A 177 4.48 17.79 20.67
C LEU A 177 5.56 17.27 21.64
N ARG A 178 6.00 16.02 21.49
CA ARG A 178 7.00 15.42 22.37
C ARG A 178 8.40 15.94 22.17
N ILE A 179 8.79 16.21 20.92
CA ILE A 179 10.07 16.86 20.64
C ILE A 179 10.08 18.25 21.29
N HIS A 180 8.98 18.99 21.21
CA HIS A 180 8.88 20.30 21.84
C HIS A 180 8.93 20.22 23.37
N GLU A 181 8.19 19.29 23.97
CA GLU A 181 8.22 19.04 25.42
C GLU A 181 9.63 18.69 25.90
N LEU A 182 10.38 17.90 25.13
CA LEU A 182 11.78 17.54 25.43
C LEU A 182 12.75 18.73 25.35
N VAL A 183 12.50 19.71 24.48
CA VAL A 183 13.43 20.82 24.22
C VAL A 183 13.12 22.05 25.07
N SER A 184 11.84 22.32 25.37
CA SER A 184 11.42 23.60 25.93
C SER A 184 10.69 23.49 27.27
N ASP A 185 10.40 22.28 27.78
CA ASP A 185 9.62 22.05 29.00
C ASP A 185 8.22 22.71 28.99
N VAL A 186 7.75 23.14 27.81
CA VAL A 186 6.45 23.80 27.61
C VAL A 186 5.57 22.94 26.71
N VAL A 187 4.36 22.69 27.19
CA VAL A 187 3.33 21.95 26.45
C VAL A 187 2.41 22.94 25.74
N TYR A 188 2.40 22.92 24.41
CA TYR A 188 1.48 23.73 23.62
C TYR A 188 0.12 23.04 23.45
N TYR A 189 -0.93 23.75 23.80
CA TYR A 189 -2.30 23.25 23.73
C TYR A 189 -2.72 22.93 22.28
N GLU A 190 -2.24 23.68 21.31
CA GLU A 190 -2.57 23.52 19.88
C GLU A 190 -2.15 22.14 19.36
N PHE A 191 -0.94 21.69 19.70
CA PHE A 191 -0.47 20.36 19.28
C PHE A 191 -1.15 19.24 20.05
N VAL A 192 -1.53 19.45 21.31
CA VAL A 192 -2.34 18.49 22.07
C VAL A 192 -3.72 18.32 21.41
N LEU A 193 -4.38 19.44 21.06
CA LEU A 193 -5.67 19.41 20.38
C LEU A 193 -5.59 18.74 19.01
N LEU A 194 -4.56 19.04 18.20
CA LEU A 194 -4.35 18.38 16.91
C LEU A 194 -4.12 16.87 17.10
N SER A 195 -3.29 16.47 18.06
CA SER A 195 -3.06 15.06 18.38
C SER A 195 -4.36 14.36 18.78
N ALA A 196 -5.20 15.02 19.57
CA ALA A 196 -6.50 14.51 19.99
C ALA A 196 -7.48 14.26 18.83
N ILE A 197 -7.41 15.11 17.81
CA ILE A 197 -8.24 14.98 16.61
C ILE A 197 -7.69 13.89 15.68
N PHE A 198 -6.37 13.86 15.45
CA PHE A 198 -5.80 13.00 14.40
C PHE A 198 -5.51 11.57 14.86
N VAL A 199 -5.12 11.32 16.12
CA VAL A 199 -4.82 9.96 16.59
C VAL A 199 -5.99 8.99 16.39
N PRO A 200 -7.25 9.33 16.76
CA PRO A 200 -8.40 8.45 16.52
C PRO A 200 -8.71 8.23 15.03
N THR A 201 -8.28 9.14 14.14
CA THR A 201 -8.55 9.02 12.69
C THR A 201 -7.71 7.96 12.01
N GLN A 202 -6.67 7.40 12.67
CA GLN A 202 -5.85 6.34 12.08
C GLN A 202 -6.67 5.13 11.65
N GLY A 203 -7.57 4.65 12.53
CA GLY A 203 -8.43 3.50 12.23
C GLY A 203 -9.35 3.80 11.04
N PHE A 204 -9.88 5.02 10.97
CA PHE A 204 -10.73 5.47 9.87
C PHE A 204 -9.97 5.54 8.53
N LEU A 205 -8.77 6.11 8.52
CA LEU A 205 -7.92 6.17 7.33
C LEU A 205 -7.53 4.77 6.85
N ASN A 206 -7.17 3.87 7.77
CA ASN A 206 -6.90 2.47 7.44
C ASN A 206 -8.13 1.77 6.86
N MET A 207 -9.33 2.00 7.41
CA MET A 207 -10.57 1.47 6.86
C MET A 207 -10.80 1.91 5.40
N ILE A 208 -10.59 3.20 5.09
CA ILE A 208 -10.71 3.71 3.71
C ILE A 208 -9.75 2.97 2.77
N VAL A 209 -8.51 2.76 3.22
CA VAL A 209 -7.49 2.04 2.46
C VAL A 209 -7.94 0.60 2.17
N TYR A 210 -8.51 -0.11 3.14
CA TYR A 210 -9.00 -1.49 2.97
C TYR A 210 -10.29 -1.60 2.14
N LEU A 211 -11.15 -0.59 2.15
CA LEU A 211 -12.39 -0.60 1.35
C LEU A 211 -12.15 -0.28 -0.14
N SER A 212 -11.07 0.45 -0.46
CA SER A 212 -10.77 0.90 -1.82
C SER A 212 -10.74 -0.23 -2.88
N PRO A 213 -10.06 -1.38 -2.68
CA PRO A 213 -10.07 -2.46 -3.66
C PRO A 213 -11.45 -3.06 -3.92
N ARG A 214 -12.27 -3.23 -2.88
CA ARG A 214 -13.63 -3.76 -3.00
C ARG A 214 -14.53 -2.82 -3.80
N TYR A 215 -14.47 -1.53 -3.48
CA TYR A 215 -15.20 -0.50 -4.21
C TYR A 215 -14.81 -0.47 -5.71
N GLN A 216 -13.53 -0.63 -6.03
CA GLN A 216 -13.07 -0.70 -7.42
C GLN A 216 -13.64 -1.92 -8.16
N LYS A 217 -13.60 -3.12 -7.56
CA LYS A 217 -14.19 -4.33 -8.15
C LYS A 217 -15.68 -4.17 -8.44
N ILE A 218 -16.44 -3.64 -7.48
CA ILE A 218 -17.89 -3.40 -7.64
C ILE A 218 -18.16 -2.40 -8.78
N ARG A 219 -17.37 -1.32 -8.84
CA ARG A 219 -17.48 -0.31 -9.90
C ARG A 219 -17.16 -0.88 -11.29
N GLU A 220 -16.16 -1.75 -11.39
CA GLU A 220 -15.81 -2.44 -12.65
C GLU A 220 -16.89 -3.41 -13.10
N LYS A 221 -17.44 -4.23 -12.17
CA LYS A 221 -18.58 -5.13 -12.44
C LYS A 221 -19.78 -4.34 -12.98
N LYS A 222 -20.15 -3.23 -12.33
CA LYS A 222 -21.24 -2.34 -12.78
C LYS A 222 -20.96 -1.74 -14.17
N ARG A 223 -19.70 -1.35 -14.47
CA ARG A 223 -19.33 -0.84 -15.81
C ARG A 223 -19.44 -1.92 -16.88
N LEU A 224 -19.00 -3.15 -16.59
CA LEU A 224 -19.08 -4.27 -17.51
C LEU A 224 -20.54 -4.66 -17.81
N MET A 225 -21.40 -4.70 -16.79
CA MET A 225 -22.83 -4.97 -16.96
C MET A 225 -23.51 -3.93 -17.88
N ARG A 226 -23.17 -2.63 -17.74
CA ARG A 226 -23.66 -1.57 -18.63
C ARG A 226 -23.15 -1.68 -20.07
N LEU A 227 -21.96 -2.25 -20.28
CA LEU A 227 -21.43 -2.48 -21.62
C LEU A 227 -22.13 -3.67 -22.29
N ARG A 228 -22.33 -4.77 -21.55
CA ARG A 228 -23.07 -5.94 -22.03
C ARG A 228 -24.52 -5.58 -22.35
N SER A 229 -25.19 -4.79 -21.51
CA SER A 229 -26.56 -4.36 -21.77
C SER A 229 -26.66 -3.51 -23.05
N LYS A 230 -25.69 -2.61 -23.30
CA LYS A 230 -25.64 -1.84 -24.55
C LYS A 230 -25.37 -2.70 -25.78
N GLN A 231 -24.49 -3.70 -25.67
CA GLN A 231 -24.24 -4.65 -26.75
C GLN A 231 -25.49 -5.46 -27.09
N GLN A 232 -26.18 -5.98 -26.07
CA GLN A 232 -27.43 -6.71 -26.24
C GLN A 232 -28.53 -5.85 -26.89
N ILE A 233 -28.69 -4.59 -26.47
CA ILE A 233 -29.63 -3.65 -27.10
C ILE A 233 -29.26 -3.40 -28.57
N GLY A 234 -27.96 -3.23 -28.87
CA GLY A 234 -27.47 -3.05 -30.24
C GLY A 234 -27.74 -4.27 -31.12
N GLU A 235 -27.44 -5.47 -30.64
CA GLU A 235 -27.71 -6.73 -31.34
C GLU A 235 -29.21 -6.97 -31.56
N GLN A 236 -30.03 -6.65 -30.57
CA GLN A 236 -31.49 -6.78 -30.68
C GLN A 236 -32.05 -5.78 -31.69
N SER A 237 -31.56 -4.54 -31.68
CA SER A 237 -31.95 -3.51 -32.66
C SER A 237 -31.60 -3.94 -34.08
N TYR A 238 -30.42 -4.54 -34.28
CA TYR A 238 -30.00 -5.08 -35.57
C TYR A 238 -30.89 -6.25 -36.05
N LYS A 239 -31.20 -7.20 -35.16
CA LYS A 239 -32.11 -8.33 -35.47
C LYS A 239 -33.53 -7.89 -35.82
N ASN A 240 -34.03 -6.83 -35.17
CA ASN A 240 -35.35 -6.28 -35.47
C ASN A 240 -35.36 -5.57 -36.83
N ALA A 241 -34.32 -4.79 -37.15
CA ALA A 241 -34.19 -4.12 -38.45
C ALA A 241 -34.11 -5.11 -39.62
N SER A 242 -33.40 -6.24 -39.44
CA SER A 242 -33.30 -7.25 -40.50
C SER A 242 -34.61 -8.01 -40.75
N LYS A 243 -35.39 -8.32 -39.70
CA LYS A 243 -36.72 -8.94 -39.86
C LYS A 243 -37.70 -8.05 -40.62
N GLN A 244 -37.65 -6.74 -40.39
CA GLN A 244 -38.54 -5.79 -41.06
C GLN A 244 -38.30 -5.71 -42.57
N GLN A 245 -37.05 -5.95 -43.03
CA GLN A 245 -36.73 -6.01 -44.46
C GLN A 245 -37.18 -7.31 -45.16
N ILE A 246 -37.36 -8.41 -44.43
CA ILE A 246 -37.74 -9.71 -45.03
C ILE A 246 -39.26 -9.81 -45.29
N GLY A 247 -40.07 -9.00 -44.58
CA GLY A 247 -41.53 -8.94 -44.79
C GLY A 247 -42.00 -7.96 -45.87
N GLY A 248 -41.10 -7.13 -46.41
CA GLY A 248 -41.39 -6.18 -47.48
C GLY A 248 -40.84 -6.68 -48.81
N GLN A 249 -41.68 -6.73 -49.84
CA GLN A 249 -41.38 -7.18 -51.20
C GLN A 249 -39.99 -6.68 -51.67
N SER A 250 -39.13 -7.64 -51.98
CA SER A 250 -37.69 -7.47 -52.24
C SER A 250 -37.41 -6.55 -53.42
N ASP A 251 -37.05 -5.30 -53.13
CA ASP A 251 -36.49 -4.37 -54.10
C ASP A 251 -34.95 -4.49 -54.03
N LYS A 252 -34.36 -5.23 -54.98
CA LYS A 252 -32.93 -5.61 -55.00
C LYS A 252 -31.97 -4.43 -54.81
N ASN A 253 -32.38 -3.23 -55.16
CA ASN A 253 -31.57 -2.01 -55.07
C ASN A 253 -31.26 -1.58 -53.62
N VAL A 254 -32.05 -1.98 -52.63
CA VAL A 254 -31.84 -1.59 -51.22
C VAL A 254 -30.76 -2.43 -50.54
N HIS A 255 -30.62 -3.70 -50.96
CA HIS A 255 -29.63 -4.63 -50.38
C HIS A 255 -28.19 -4.21 -50.73
N ASP A 256 -27.95 -3.79 -51.98
CA ASP A 256 -26.63 -3.37 -52.43
C ASP A 256 -26.18 -2.06 -51.76
N SER A 257 -27.09 -1.10 -51.55
CA SER A 257 -26.79 0.14 -50.81
C SER A 257 -26.40 -0.13 -49.35
N PHE A 258 -26.97 -1.18 -48.74
CA PHE A 258 -26.69 -1.55 -47.36
C PHE A 258 -25.35 -2.27 -47.19
N LEU A 259 -25.03 -3.21 -48.08
CA LEU A 259 -23.73 -3.88 -48.09
C LEU A 259 -22.58 -2.89 -48.29
N ASP A 260 -22.81 -1.84 -49.08
CA ASP A 260 -21.81 -0.79 -49.31
C ASP A 260 -21.58 0.07 -48.05
N LYS A 261 -22.65 0.35 -47.27
CA LYS A 261 -22.52 0.99 -45.95
C LYS A 261 -21.76 0.13 -44.95
N ILE A 262 -21.98 -1.19 -44.92
CA ILE A 262 -21.22 -2.11 -44.05
C ILE A 262 -19.74 -2.14 -44.46
N LYS A 263 -19.44 -2.23 -45.76
CA LYS A 263 -18.05 -2.17 -46.26
C LYS A 263 -17.37 -0.86 -45.86
N ARG A 264 -18.06 0.28 -46.00
CA ARG A 264 -17.54 1.59 -45.60
C ARG A 264 -17.35 1.71 -44.09
N TRP A 265 -18.23 1.14 -43.26
CA TRP A 265 -18.07 1.17 -41.80
C TRP A 265 -16.89 0.31 -41.33
N LYS A 266 -16.72 -0.89 -41.91
CA LYS A 266 -15.56 -1.75 -41.64
C LYS A 266 -14.23 -1.12 -42.07
N SER A 267 -14.20 -0.38 -43.19
CA SER A 267 -12.97 0.30 -43.62
C SER A 267 -12.61 1.48 -42.71
N VAL A 268 -13.59 2.20 -42.15
CA VAL A 268 -13.34 3.29 -41.19
C VAL A 268 -12.83 2.77 -39.85
N THR A 269 -13.44 1.70 -39.30
CA THR A 269 -12.97 1.09 -38.03
C THR A 269 -11.60 0.44 -38.16
N ALA A 270 -11.29 -0.17 -39.31
CA ALA A 270 -9.94 -0.68 -39.59
C ALA A 270 -8.90 0.45 -39.65
N LYS A 271 -9.26 1.61 -40.24
CA LYS A 271 -8.38 2.78 -40.35
C LYS A 271 -8.15 3.48 -39.01
N GLU A 272 -9.15 3.53 -38.12
CA GLU A 272 -9.01 4.05 -36.75
C GLU A 272 -8.14 3.14 -35.87
N ASN A 273 -8.27 1.82 -35.98
CA ASN A 273 -7.42 0.89 -35.25
C ASN A 273 -5.96 0.94 -35.73
N SER A 274 -5.73 1.03 -37.05
CA SER A 274 -4.38 1.21 -37.61
C SER A 274 -3.74 2.56 -37.25
N SER A 275 -4.53 3.63 -37.13
CA SER A 275 -4.01 4.95 -36.70
C SER A 275 -3.65 5.01 -35.21
N ARG A 276 -4.23 4.12 -34.39
CA ARG A 276 -3.92 4.03 -32.95
C ARG A 276 -2.61 3.28 -32.66
N GLU A 277 -2.16 2.44 -33.58
CA GLU A 277 -0.90 1.68 -33.44
C GLU A 277 0.34 2.48 -33.87
N GLY A 278 0.18 3.64 -34.52
CA GLY A 278 1.29 4.43 -35.09
C GLY A 278 1.89 5.54 -34.21
N CYS A 279 1.34 5.84 -33.03
CA CYS A 279 1.87 6.92 -32.18
C CYS A 279 2.91 6.38 -31.17
N SER A 280 4.06 5.97 -31.69
CA SER A 280 5.28 5.77 -30.92
C SER A 280 6.07 7.08 -30.92
N THR A 281 6.06 7.80 -29.80
CA THR A 281 6.74 9.08 -29.63
C THR A 281 8.26 8.91 -29.58
N THR A 282 8.94 9.38 -30.63
CA THR A 282 10.37 9.72 -30.62
C THR A 282 10.53 11.05 -29.90
N ALA A 283 11.19 11.04 -28.73
CA ALA A 283 11.48 12.26 -27.98
C ALA A 283 12.62 13.05 -28.63
N THR A 284 12.35 14.30 -29.00
CA THR A 284 13.34 15.33 -29.34
C THR A 284 13.42 16.33 -28.18
N PRO A 285 14.61 16.87 -27.84
CA PRO A 285 14.76 17.77 -26.71
C PRO A 285 14.29 19.20 -27.06
N PRO A 286 13.87 20.00 -26.07
CA PRO A 286 13.36 21.35 -26.33
C PRO A 286 14.52 22.36 -26.47
N PRO A 287 14.35 23.41 -27.30
CA PRO A 287 15.25 24.54 -27.32
C PRO A 287 14.95 25.54 -26.20
N THR A 288 16.01 26.19 -25.74
CA THR A 288 16.07 27.35 -24.85
C THR A 288 15.78 28.65 -25.60
N GLU A 289 14.95 29.54 -25.02
CA GLU A 289 14.81 30.99 -25.26
C GLU A 289 13.96 31.52 -24.07
N GLU A 290 14.41 32.37 -23.14
CA GLU A 290 14.98 33.74 -23.17
C GLU A 290 13.94 34.86 -23.36
N ASN A 291 13.66 35.54 -22.23
CA ASN A 291 13.14 36.90 -21.93
C ASN A 291 12.37 37.72 -22.99
N ASP A 292 11.18 38.26 -22.63
CA ASP A 292 11.06 39.65 -22.15
C ASP A 292 9.62 40.10 -21.74
N SER A 293 9.53 40.69 -20.54
CA SER A 293 8.85 41.97 -20.18
C SER A 293 7.30 42.13 -20.14
N PRO A 294 6.78 43.14 -19.38
CA PRO A 294 5.62 42.97 -18.48
C PRO A 294 4.35 43.73 -18.89
N LEU A 295 3.18 43.23 -18.45
CA LEU A 295 1.88 43.89 -18.64
C LEU A 295 1.09 43.99 -17.32
N ARG A 296 1.18 45.18 -16.73
CA ARG A 296 0.10 46.05 -16.21
C ARG A 296 -1.20 45.35 -15.76
N VAL A 297 -1.37 45.21 -14.44
CA VAL A 297 -2.66 44.90 -13.82
C VAL A 297 -3.30 46.19 -13.32
N THR A 298 -4.46 46.51 -13.87
CA THR A 298 -5.38 47.54 -13.39
C THR A 298 -6.15 47.03 -12.17
N GLU A 299 -6.08 47.81 -11.08
CA GLU A 299 -7.01 47.78 -9.95
C GLU A 299 -8.44 47.96 -10.45
N GLN A 300 -9.33 47.04 -10.11
CA GLN A 300 -10.76 47.26 -10.18
C GLN A 300 -11.39 46.77 -8.87
N ASN A 301 -11.82 47.75 -8.08
CA ASN A 301 -12.65 47.60 -6.90
C ASN A 301 -13.98 46.97 -7.29
N ASP A 302 -14.38 45.88 -6.62
CA ASP A 302 -15.77 45.45 -6.60
C ASP A 302 -16.18 44.98 -5.20
N GLU A 303 -17.37 45.42 -4.84
CA GLU A 303 -17.99 45.41 -3.53
C GLU A 303 -18.36 44.02 -3.02
N ALA A 304 -18.31 43.86 -1.70
CA ALA A 304 -18.68 42.64 -0.98
C ALA A 304 -20.21 42.42 -0.97
N PRO A 305 -20.71 41.19 -1.21
CA PRO A 305 -22.03 40.79 -0.78
C PRO A 305 -21.97 39.92 0.49
N THR A 306 -22.85 40.30 1.40
CA THR A 306 -23.12 39.76 2.72
C THR A 306 -23.46 38.26 2.79
N LYS A 307 -22.98 37.66 3.89
CA LYS A 307 -23.31 36.36 4.51
C LYS A 307 -24.76 35.90 4.34
N ARG A 308 -24.96 34.72 3.74
CA ARG A 308 -25.98 33.70 4.12
C ARG A 308 -25.71 32.40 3.37
N GLY A 309 -25.37 31.31 4.07
CA GLY A 309 -25.15 30.02 3.42
C GLY A 309 -24.56 28.92 4.32
N GLY A 310 -25.13 28.72 5.51
CA GLY A 310 -24.66 27.70 6.47
C GLY A 310 -25.25 26.29 6.29
N SER A 311 -26.25 26.10 5.41
CA SER A 311 -27.06 24.85 5.43
C SER A 311 -26.66 23.80 4.40
N THR A 312 -25.92 24.14 3.35
CA THR A 312 -25.67 23.23 2.21
C THR A 312 -24.53 22.24 2.45
N ARG A 313 -23.55 22.59 3.30
CA ARG A 313 -22.40 21.71 3.58
C ARG A 313 -22.72 20.56 4.54
N VAL A 314 -23.62 20.79 5.50
CA VAL A 314 -24.08 19.72 6.42
C VAL A 314 -24.87 18.66 5.64
N HIS A 315 -25.72 19.09 4.69
CA HIS A 315 -26.52 18.17 3.88
C HIS A 315 -25.67 17.33 2.91
N ALA A 316 -24.60 17.91 2.34
CA ALA A 316 -23.66 17.18 1.49
C ALA A 316 -22.88 16.12 2.29
N LEU A 317 -22.44 16.45 3.51
CA LEU A 317 -21.75 15.50 4.38
C LEU A 317 -22.69 14.37 4.85
N GLN A 318 -23.94 14.70 5.19
CA GLN A 318 -24.95 13.72 5.58
C GLN A 318 -25.30 12.75 4.44
N LEU A 319 -25.36 13.25 3.19
CA LEU A 319 -25.57 12.44 1.99
C LEU A 319 -24.37 11.52 1.72
N SER A 320 -23.13 12.01 1.86
CA SER A 320 -21.94 11.16 1.71
C SER A 320 -21.87 10.06 2.78
N ILE A 321 -22.20 10.35 4.04
CA ILE A 321 -22.23 9.35 5.11
C ILE A 321 -23.33 8.32 4.87
N ARG A 322 -24.53 8.74 4.44
CA ARG A 322 -25.64 7.83 4.15
C ARG A 322 -25.33 6.89 2.97
N PHE A 323 -24.66 7.41 1.93
CA PHE A 323 -24.25 6.60 0.78
C PHE A 323 -23.23 5.52 1.18
N VAL A 324 -22.26 5.88 2.03
CA VAL A 324 -21.27 4.92 2.55
C VAL A 324 -21.93 3.86 3.45
N LEU A 325 -22.92 4.24 4.27
CA LEU A 325 -23.64 3.30 5.14
C LEU A 325 -24.56 2.34 4.37
N GLU A 326 -25.21 2.79 3.30
CA GLU A 326 -26.00 1.93 2.41
C GLU A 326 -25.10 0.95 1.64
N ASP A 327 -23.96 1.42 1.11
CA ASP A 327 -22.96 0.54 0.47
C ASP A 327 -22.40 -0.52 1.45
N ILE A 328 -22.22 -0.16 2.73
CA ILE A 328 -21.79 -1.12 3.78
C ILE A 328 -22.88 -2.15 4.08
N LYS A 329 -24.17 -1.74 4.10
CA LYS A 329 -25.29 -2.66 4.29
C LYS A 329 -25.46 -3.63 3.12
N GLU A 330 -25.42 -3.13 1.88
CA GLU A 330 -25.50 -4.00 0.69
C GLU A 330 -24.32 -4.99 0.66
N ALA A 331 -23.11 -4.54 0.98
CA ALA A 331 -21.93 -5.41 1.05
C ALA A 331 -21.97 -6.42 2.21
N ALA A 332 -22.75 -6.16 3.27
CA ALA A 332 -22.96 -7.10 4.38
C ALA A 332 -24.01 -8.16 4.02
N VAL A 333 -25.03 -7.81 3.22
CA VAL A 333 -26.06 -8.73 2.74
C VAL A 333 -25.52 -9.66 1.64
N GLU A 334 -24.62 -9.19 0.77
CA GLU A 334 -23.97 -10.01 -0.26
C GLU A 334 -22.87 -10.95 0.33
N ARG A 335 -22.61 -10.88 1.64
CA ARG A 335 -21.59 -11.68 2.34
C ARG A 335 -22.01 -13.14 2.58
N ASP A 336 -23.32 -13.42 2.58
CA ASP A 336 -23.84 -14.78 2.77
C ASP A 336 -23.79 -15.64 1.49
N ASP A 337 -23.67 -15.02 0.30
CA ASP A 337 -23.67 -15.74 -0.98
C ASP A 337 -22.27 -15.99 -1.57
N VAL A 338 -21.23 -15.27 -1.11
CA VAL A 338 -19.88 -15.26 -1.76
C VAL A 338 -18.85 -16.17 -1.09
N LEU A 339 -19.19 -16.83 0.03
CA LEU A 339 -18.30 -17.80 0.70
C LEU A 339 -18.06 -19.10 -0.09
N PHE A 340 -18.59 -19.23 -1.32
CA PHE A 340 -18.53 -20.46 -2.13
C PHE A 340 -17.64 -20.40 -3.39
N GLU A 341 -17.01 -19.26 -3.74
CA GLU A 341 -16.25 -19.11 -5.01
C GLU A 341 -14.72 -18.92 -4.85
N GLU A 342 -14.15 -18.93 -3.63
CA GLU A 342 -12.69 -18.71 -3.45
C GLU A 342 -11.81 -19.93 -3.79
N ASP A 343 -12.35 -21.14 -3.94
CA ASP A 343 -11.56 -22.37 -4.17
C ASP A 343 -11.02 -22.52 -5.62
N GLU A 344 -11.55 -21.79 -6.61
CA GLU A 344 -11.21 -22.03 -8.03
C GLU A 344 -9.99 -21.22 -8.53
N CYS A 345 -9.50 -20.24 -7.78
CA CYS A 345 -8.34 -19.43 -8.19
C CYS A 345 -6.97 -20.01 -7.78
N ASP A 346 -6.93 -20.93 -6.83
CA ASP A 346 -5.68 -21.51 -6.32
C ASP A 346 -5.12 -22.64 -7.20
N GLU A 347 -5.96 -23.31 -8.01
CA GLU A 347 -5.50 -24.34 -8.96
C GLU A 347 -4.65 -23.76 -10.10
N ILE A 348 -4.98 -22.56 -10.60
CA ILE A 348 -4.25 -21.94 -11.72
C ILE A 348 -2.83 -21.47 -11.30
N PHE A 349 -2.60 -21.21 -10.01
CA PHE A 349 -1.29 -20.74 -9.53
C PHE A 349 -0.30 -21.90 -9.23
N GLN A 350 -0.79 -23.13 -9.08
CA GLN A 350 0.08 -24.31 -8.86
C GLN A 350 0.56 -24.96 -10.16
N GLU A 351 -0.25 -24.95 -11.23
CA GLU A 351 0.12 -25.62 -12.50
C GLU A 351 1.36 -24.98 -13.19
N GLU A 352 1.54 -23.66 -13.12
CA GLU A 352 2.68 -22.98 -13.77
C GLU A 352 4.01 -23.10 -13.00
N ASN A 353 3.97 -23.40 -11.68
CA ASN A 353 5.19 -23.56 -10.88
C ASN A 353 5.67 -25.01 -10.82
N GLY A 354 4.84 -25.99 -11.18
CA GLY A 354 5.22 -27.41 -11.28
C GLY A 354 6.02 -27.74 -12.55
N ALA A 355 5.81 -27.01 -13.65
CA ALA A 355 6.38 -27.35 -14.95
C ALA A 355 7.86 -26.95 -15.16
N ASN A 356 8.52 -26.31 -14.19
CA ASN A 356 9.91 -25.83 -14.33
C ASN A 356 10.92 -26.50 -13.37
N LEU A 357 10.54 -27.60 -12.69
CA LEU A 357 11.40 -28.26 -11.68
C LEU A 357 11.68 -29.75 -11.93
N GLU A 358 11.30 -30.33 -13.07
CA GLU A 358 11.51 -31.76 -13.36
C GLU A 358 12.68 -32.11 -14.30
N GLU A 359 13.55 -31.17 -14.71
CA GLU A 359 14.63 -31.49 -15.67
C GLU A 359 16.08 -31.51 -15.12
N GLU A 360 16.28 -31.41 -13.80
CA GLU A 360 17.60 -31.61 -13.18
C GLU A 360 17.49 -32.45 -11.89
N GLY A 361 17.65 -33.77 -12.01
CA GLY A 361 17.77 -34.61 -10.81
C GLY A 361 17.59 -36.11 -11.01
N SER A 362 18.35 -36.76 -11.90
CA SER A 362 18.48 -38.21 -11.88
C SER A 362 19.79 -38.67 -12.53
N ALA A 363 20.89 -38.59 -11.77
CA ALA A 363 22.06 -39.46 -11.94
C ALA A 363 23.04 -39.26 -10.78
N GLU A 364 22.93 -40.03 -9.70
CA GLU A 364 24.09 -40.48 -8.92
C GLU A 364 23.70 -41.55 -7.88
N MET A 365 23.92 -42.81 -8.24
CA MET A 365 24.23 -43.90 -7.31
C MET A 365 24.86 -45.04 -8.12
N LEU A 366 26.15 -45.31 -7.92
CA LEU A 366 26.76 -46.65 -7.78
C LEU A 366 28.31 -46.60 -7.77
N HIS A 367 28.88 -47.11 -6.66
CA HIS A 367 30.14 -47.86 -6.47
C HIS A 367 31.47 -47.56 -7.21
N SER A 368 32.47 -47.23 -6.39
CA SER A 368 33.73 -47.97 -6.11
C SER A 368 34.73 -48.37 -7.22
N SER A 369 35.99 -47.97 -6.96
CA SER A 369 37.28 -48.62 -7.28
C SER A 369 37.83 -48.57 -8.72
N GLY A 370 39.02 -47.99 -8.87
CA GLY A 370 39.89 -48.26 -10.03
C GLY A 370 41.01 -47.25 -10.25
N SER A 371 42.22 -47.57 -9.75
CA SER A 371 43.48 -46.98 -10.19
C SER A 371 43.75 -47.27 -11.67
N GLY A 372 44.25 -46.31 -12.43
CA GLY A 372 44.77 -46.56 -13.78
C GLY A 372 45.07 -45.29 -14.57
N ALA A 373 46.35 -45.12 -14.92
CA ALA A 373 46.91 -44.00 -15.67
C ALA A 373 46.41 -43.93 -17.13
N SER A 374 46.41 -42.73 -17.74
CA SER A 374 47.13 -42.42 -19.00
C SER A 374 46.62 -41.13 -19.68
N PHE A 375 47.55 -40.18 -19.82
CA PHE A 375 47.80 -39.29 -20.97
C PHE A 375 46.69 -39.04 -22.02
N ARG A 376 46.31 -37.75 -22.15
CA ARG A 376 46.44 -37.02 -23.43
C ARG A 376 46.51 -35.50 -23.23
N LYS A 377 47.43 -34.90 -23.98
CA LYS A 377 47.81 -33.49 -24.03
C LYS A 377 46.95 -32.67 -25.00
N ASN A 378 47.11 -31.35 -24.86
CA ASN A 378 46.90 -30.23 -25.81
C ASN A 378 45.59 -29.44 -25.54
N GLY A 379 45.59 -28.13 -25.27
CA GLY A 379 46.64 -27.13 -25.48
C GLY A 379 46.53 -25.85 -24.63
N LYS A 380 47.74 -25.32 -24.36
CA LYS A 380 48.22 -23.93 -24.21
C LYS A 380 47.30 -22.84 -24.82
N CYS A 381 47.27 -21.58 -24.38
CA CYS A 381 48.30 -20.70 -23.78
C CYS A 381 47.60 -19.45 -23.16
N THR A 382 47.84 -19.06 -21.89
CA THR A 382 48.69 -17.92 -21.39
C THR A 382 48.12 -16.51 -21.68
N ILE A 383 48.14 -15.42 -20.87
CA ILE A 383 49.00 -14.77 -19.83
C ILE A 383 48.03 -13.80 -19.09
N ALA A 384 48.02 -13.48 -17.79
CA ALA A 384 49.07 -12.88 -16.96
C ALA A 384 48.75 -13.02 -15.47
N ASN A 385 49.74 -13.50 -14.69
CA ASN A 385 49.92 -13.19 -13.28
C ASN A 385 51.05 -12.15 -13.19
N ASN A 386 50.99 -11.23 -12.21
CA ASN A 386 52.09 -10.99 -11.26
C ASN A 386 51.66 -10.04 -10.11
N PRO A 387 52.41 -9.96 -8.99
CA PRO A 387 51.89 -10.41 -7.70
C PRO A 387 52.20 -9.43 -6.55
N ASP A 388 51.93 -9.92 -5.34
CA ASP A 388 52.62 -9.67 -4.06
C ASP A 388 52.75 -8.23 -3.54
N SER A 389 52.10 -7.98 -2.40
CA SER A 389 52.81 -7.89 -1.11
C SER A 389 51.84 -7.60 0.04
N SER A 390 51.76 -8.53 0.99
CA SER A 390 51.46 -8.27 2.42
C SER A 390 52.72 -7.63 3.07
N PRO A 391 52.75 -7.17 4.36
CA PRO A 391 51.81 -7.42 5.45
C PRO A 391 51.60 -6.27 6.49
N LEU A 392 50.85 -6.59 7.57
CA LEU A 392 50.86 -6.02 8.94
C LEU A 392 50.30 -4.61 9.20
N PHE A 393 49.29 -4.51 10.10
CA PHE A 393 49.39 -3.77 11.37
C PHE A 393 48.24 -4.09 12.35
N ASN A 394 48.58 -4.02 13.64
CA ASN A 394 47.81 -4.35 14.84
C ASN A 394 46.70 -3.32 15.21
N ASP A 395 45.78 -3.82 16.03
CA ASP A 395 45.08 -3.24 17.20
C ASP A 395 44.90 -1.71 17.34
N ALA A 396 43.64 -1.31 17.56
CA ALA A 396 43.19 -0.38 18.59
C ALA A 396 41.73 -0.68 18.96
#